data_AF-A0A1F8GZ99-F1
#
_entry.id   AF-A0A1F8GZ99-F1
#
_cell.length_a   1.000
_cell.length_b   1.000
_cell.length_c   1.000
_cell.angle_alpha   90.00
_cell.angle_beta   90.00
_cell.angle_gamma   90.00
#
_symmetry.space_group_name_H-M   'P 1'
#
loop_
_entity.id
_entity.type
_entity.pdbx_description
1 polymer ?
#
loop_
_entity_poly.entity_id
_entity_poly.type
_entity_poly.pdbx_seq_one_letter_code
_entity_poly.pdbx_strand_id
1 'polypeptide(L)'
;MEDNIYHLLDVDSKYFLTHLDERDTLYDKIWAAPETIQGLFFNSGTPAKVKSVCDHFKLTDEQSALLSRYIRNVTIANAYIGDMTADLQAQLGVDAQTAQGIANALMTDLLVPAMGGISQLQAEAFKDKIVQNQELMQKAAKTAGVPTKNVINLRDQ
;
A
#
# COMPACT_ATOMS: atom_id res chain seq x y z
N MET A 1 17.30 12.56 -18.07
CA MET A 1 17.03 11.25 -17.42
C MET A 1 15.65 10.81 -17.85
N GLU A 2 15.53 9.58 -18.31
CA GLU A 2 14.23 8.96 -18.60
C GLU A 2 13.60 8.55 -17.26
N ASP A 3 12.30 8.76 -17.09
CA ASP A 3 11.61 8.41 -15.84
C ASP A 3 11.62 6.89 -15.69
N ASN A 4 12.18 6.37 -14.59
CA ASN A 4 12.01 4.97 -14.27
C ASN A 4 10.63 4.78 -13.67
N ILE A 5 9.65 4.41 -14.51
CA ILE A 5 8.24 4.23 -14.13
C ILE A 5 8.03 3.16 -13.06
N TYR A 6 9.02 2.31 -12.79
CA TYR A 6 8.99 1.27 -11.75
C TYR A 6 9.65 1.71 -10.43
N HIS A 7 10.36 2.84 -10.42
CA HIS A 7 10.99 3.39 -9.22
C HIS A 7 10.03 4.34 -8.51
N LEU A 8 9.78 4.11 -7.23
CA LEU A 8 8.79 4.85 -6.44
C LEU A 8 9.08 6.36 -6.36
N LEU A 9 10.35 6.75 -6.44
CA LEU A 9 10.78 8.16 -6.46
C LEU A 9 10.89 8.74 -7.87
N ASP A 10 11.26 7.93 -8.87
CA ASP A 10 11.65 8.46 -10.19
C ASP A 10 10.47 8.48 -11.17
N VAL A 11 9.37 7.80 -10.85
CA VAL A 11 8.15 7.75 -11.66
C VAL A 11 7.58 9.14 -11.99
N ASP A 12 7.89 10.14 -11.16
CA ASP A 12 7.48 11.54 -11.33
C ASP A 12 8.69 12.50 -11.36
N SER A 13 9.87 12.01 -11.76
CA SER A 13 11.10 12.82 -11.65
C SER A 13 10.98 14.15 -12.39
N LYS A 14 10.38 14.15 -13.59
CA LYS A 14 10.12 15.38 -14.36
C LYS A 14 9.15 16.34 -13.68
N TYR A 15 8.10 15.82 -13.04
CA TYR A 15 7.15 16.65 -12.29
C TYR A 15 7.86 17.39 -11.16
N PHE A 16 8.67 16.65 -10.39
CA PHE A 16 9.40 17.20 -9.26
C PHE A 16 10.53 18.17 -9.62
N LEU A 17 10.94 18.27 -10.90
CA LEU A 17 11.87 19.33 -11.34
C LEU A 17 11.29 20.74 -11.21
N THR A 18 9.96 20.86 -11.21
CA THR A 18 9.25 22.14 -11.14
C THR A 18 8.38 22.28 -9.88
N HIS A 19 8.28 21.22 -9.07
CA HIS A 19 7.50 21.15 -7.83
C HIS A 19 8.41 20.74 -6.67
N LEU A 20 9.43 21.56 -6.40
CA LEU A 20 10.48 21.25 -5.42
C LEU A 20 9.92 21.12 -4.00
N ASP A 21 8.97 21.96 -3.60
CA ASP A 21 8.38 21.93 -2.26
C ASP A 21 7.62 20.61 -2.00
N GLU A 22 6.90 20.11 -3.02
CA GLU A 22 6.21 18.83 -2.94
C GLU A 22 7.18 17.65 -2.90
N ARG A 23 8.27 17.74 -3.68
CA ARG A 23 9.35 16.77 -3.64
C ARG A 23 9.98 16.71 -2.25
N ASP A 24 10.32 17.86 -1.68
CA ASP A 24 10.97 17.94 -0.39
C ASP A 24 10.03 17.42 0.72
N THR A 25 8.74 17.76 0.66
CA THR A 25 7.70 17.17 1.54
C THR A 25 7.63 15.64 1.43
N LEU A 26 7.75 15.09 0.21
CA LEU A 26 7.81 13.64 0.01
C LEU A 26 9.05 13.02 0.66
N TYR A 27 10.23 13.60 0.45
CA TYR A 27 11.47 13.11 1.07
C TYR A 27 11.42 13.20 2.59
N ASP A 28 10.89 14.29 3.16
CA ASP A 28 10.74 14.45 4.61
C ASP A 28 9.87 13.34 5.20
N LYS A 29 8.75 13.01 4.55
CA LYS A 29 7.90 11.87 4.95
C LYS A 29 8.64 10.54 4.90
N ILE A 30 9.46 10.32 3.86
CA ILE A 30 10.22 9.08 3.71
C ILE A 30 11.30 8.98 4.78
N TRP A 31 12.06 10.05 5.03
CA TRP A 31 13.12 10.07 6.04
C TRP A 31 12.58 9.93 7.47
N ALA A 32 11.37 10.42 7.73
CA ALA A 32 10.68 10.23 9.00
C ALA A 32 10.07 8.82 9.17
N ALA A 33 9.91 8.06 8.09
CA ALA A 33 9.32 6.73 8.13
C ALA A 33 10.29 5.68 8.71
N PRO A 34 9.79 4.53 9.22
CA PRO A 34 10.62 3.41 9.64
C PRO A 34 11.61 2.95 8.57
N GLU A 35 12.77 2.45 8.98
CA GLU A 35 13.85 1.99 8.06
C GLU A 35 13.36 0.95 7.05
N THR A 36 12.42 0.08 7.45
CA THR A 36 11.83 -0.92 6.56
C THR A 36 11.02 -0.28 5.41
N ILE A 37 10.39 0.88 5.65
CA ILE A 37 9.71 1.65 4.60
C ILE A 37 10.74 2.40 3.75
N GLN A 38 11.75 3.04 4.36
CA GLN A 38 12.84 3.68 3.63
C GLN A 38 13.53 2.70 2.67
N GLY A 39 13.73 1.45 3.12
CA GLY A 39 14.26 0.36 2.32
C GLY A 39 13.47 0.11 1.03
N LEU A 40 12.14 0.30 1.01
CA LEU A 40 11.36 0.17 -0.22
C LEU A 40 11.73 1.24 -1.25
N PHE A 41 12.05 2.46 -0.82
CA PHE A 41 12.36 3.58 -1.71
C PHE A 41 13.79 3.55 -2.24
N PHE A 42 14.74 3.08 -1.44
CA PHE A 42 16.18 3.18 -1.77
C PHE A 42 16.83 1.85 -2.14
N ASN A 43 16.16 0.72 -1.94
CA ASN A 43 16.69 -0.57 -2.36
C ASN A 43 16.63 -0.71 -3.89
N SER A 44 17.78 -0.98 -4.51
CA SER A 44 17.92 -1.17 -5.96
C SER A 44 17.09 -2.33 -6.52
N GLY A 45 16.65 -3.27 -5.68
CA GLY A 45 15.80 -4.39 -6.05
C GLY A 45 14.30 -4.06 -6.11
N THR A 46 13.84 -2.96 -5.48
CA THR A 46 12.42 -2.59 -5.49
C THR A 46 11.89 -2.36 -6.90
N PRO A 47 12.54 -1.58 -7.79
CA PRO A 47 12.04 -1.36 -9.14
C PRO A 47 11.91 -2.66 -9.94
N ALA A 48 12.83 -3.61 -9.76
CA ALA A 48 12.76 -4.91 -10.41
C ALA A 48 11.54 -5.73 -9.96
N LYS A 49 11.20 -5.68 -8.66
CA LYS A 49 9.99 -6.32 -8.12
C LYS A 49 8.73 -5.66 -8.65
N VAL A 50 8.67 -4.32 -8.67
CA VAL A 50 7.53 -3.58 -9.23
C VAL A 50 7.35 -3.93 -10.70
N LYS A 51 8.45 -3.92 -11.48
CA LYS A 51 8.43 -4.34 -12.88
C LYS A 51 7.94 -5.77 -13.05
N SER A 52 8.41 -6.71 -12.21
CA SER A 52 7.95 -8.11 -12.26
C SER A 52 6.44 -8.24 -12.07
N VAL A 53 5.85 -7.44 -11.16
CA VAL A 53 4.39 -7.41 -10.99
C VAL A 53 3.71 -6.83 -12.24
N CYS A 54 4.21 -5.71 -12.76
CA CYS A 54 3.67 -5.08 -13.96
C CYS A 54 3.68 -6.03 -15.17
N ASP A 55 4.81 -6.70 -15.40
CA ASP A 55 5.01 -7.65 -16.49
C ASP A 55 4.06 -8.86 -16.33
N HIS A 56 3.91 -9.38 -15.12
CA HIS A 56 3.05 -10.53 -14.84
C HIS A 56 1.58 -10.26 -15.18
N PHE A 57 1.09 -9.07 -14.83
CA PHE A 57 -0.28 -8.63 -15.11
C PHE A 57 -0.42 -7.89 -16.44
N LYS A 58 0.66 -7.81 -17.25
CA LYS A 58 0.69 -7.18 -18.57
C LYS A 58 0.17 -5.73 -18.55
N LEU A 59 0.56 -4.97 -17.52
CA LEU A 59 0.20 -3.57 -17.39
C LEU A 59 0.87 -2.75 -18.50
N THR A 60 0.17 -1.73 -18.99
CA THR A 60 0.78 -0.71 -19.86
C THR A 60 1.79 0.14 -19.10
N ASP A 61 2.62 0.92 -19.79
CA ASP A 61 3.55 1.84 -19.14
C ASP A 61 2.83 2.86 -18.25
N GLU A 62 1.67 3.36 -18.70
CA GLU A 62 0.84 4.27 -17.94
C GLU A 62 0.30 3.62 -16.65
N GLN A 63 -0.24 2.40 -16.75
CA GLN A 63 -0.71 1.63 -15.60
C GLN A 63 0.43 1.29 -14.64
N SER A 64 1.62 0.98 -15.17
CA SER A 64 2.81 0.70 -14.38
C SER A 64 3.27 1.92 -13.59
N ALA A 65 3.25 3.11 -14.21
CA ALA A 65 3.52 4.35 -13.52
C ALA A 65 2.48 4.65 -12.43
N LEU A 66 1.19 4.44 -12.71
CA LEU A 66 0.11 4.57 -11.72
C LEU A 66 0.30 3.60 -10.54
N LEU A 67 0.67 2.34 -10.81
CA LEU A 67 0.96 1.35 -9.79
C LEU A 67 2.12 1.78 -8.89
N SER A 68 3.22 2.25 -9.46
CA SER A 68 4.36 2.77 -8.69
C SER A 68 3.99 3.94 -7.80
N ARG A 69 3.18 4.88 -8.30
CA ARG A 69 2.63 5.99 -7.49
C ARG A 69 1.72 5.48 -6.37
N TYR A 70 0.88 4.49 -6.67
CA TYR A 70 0.00 3.88 -5.67
C TYR A 70 0.80 3.22 -4.55
N ILE A 71 1.82 2.42 -4.89
CA ILE A 71 2.72 1.80 -3.92
C ILE A 71 3.38 2.86 -3.04
N ARG A 72 3.94 3.93 -3.64
CA ARG A 72 4.49 5.06 -2.88
C ARG A 72 3.48 5.64 -1.91
N ASN A 73 2.24 5.86 -2.35
CA ASN A 73 1.22 6.48 -1.52
C ASN A 73 0.80 5.59 -0.35
N VAL A 74 0.69 4.27 -0.57
CA VAL A 74 0.39 3.32 0.50
C VAL A 74 1.51 3.26 1.53
N THR A 75 2.77 3.25 1.08
CA THR A 75 3.93 3.08 1.97
C THR A 75 4.17 4.27 2.89
N ILE A 76 3.79 5.48 2.47
CA ILE A 76 3.87 6.71 3.29
C ILE A 76 2.51 7.14 3.88
N ALA A 77 1.52 6.24 3.89
CA ALA A 77 0.19 6.48 4.45
C ALA A 77 -0.58 7.67 3.84
N ASN A 78 -0.35 7.98 2.56
CA ASN A 78 -1.23 8.85 1.76
C ASN A 78 -2.41 8.07 1.15
N ALA A 79 -2.33 6.73 1.10
CA ALA A 79 -3.42 5.83 0.72
C ALA A 79 -3.56 4.70 1.75
N TYR A 80 -4.79 4.23 1.96
CA TYR A 80 -5.09 3.22 2.97
C TYR A 80 -4.95 1.81 2.38
N ILE A 81 -4.18 0.93 3.03
CA ILE A 81 -3.90 -0.41 2.49
C ILE A 81 -5.13 -1.32 2.46
N GLY A 82 -6.11 -1.07 3.33
CA GLY A 82 -7.35 -1.85 3.36
C GLY A 82 -8.24 -1.64 2.14
N ASP A 83 -8.04 -0.54 1.40
CA ASP A 83 -8.80 -0.20 0.19
C ASP A 83 -8.05 -0.63 -1.09
N MET A 84 -6.90 -1.32 -0.96
CA MET A 84 -5.97 -1.59 -2.06
C MET A 84 -6.60 -2.19 -3.31
N THR A 85 -7.40 -3.25 -3.17
CA THR A 85 -8.04 -3.88 -4.34
C THR A 85 -8.98 -2.90 -5.05
N ALA A 86 -9.77 -2.13 -4.32
CA ALA A 86 -10.72 -1.17 -4.88
C ALA A 86 -10.00 0.00 -5.55
N ASP A 87 -8.96 0.53 -4.91
CA ASP A 87 -8.15 1.62 -5.45
C ASP A 87 -7.41 1.19 -6.73
N LEU A 88 -6.80 0.01 -6.74
CA LEU A 88 -6.10 -0.51 -7.91
C LEU A 88 -7.06 -0.75 -9.07
N GLN A 89 -8.25 -1.29 -8.81
CA GLN A 89 -9.28 -1.46 -9.84
C GLN A 89 -9.66 -0.11 -10.46
N ALA A 90 -9.92 0.90 -9.64
CA ALA A 90 -10.33 2.22 -10.09
C ALA A 90 -9.22 2.99 -10.82
N GLN A 91 -7.99 2.97 -10.28
CA GLN A 91 -6.88 3.74 -10.83
C GLN A 91 -6.29 3.11 -12.08
N LEU A 92 -6.16 1.77 -12.11
CA LEU A 92 -5.56 1.08 -13.27
C LEU A 92 -6.59 0.76 -14.35
N GLY A 93 -7.90 0.87 -14.06
CA GLY A 93 -8.96 0.51 -14.99
C GLY A 93 -9.00 -0.98 -15.34
N VAL A 94 -8.57 -1.82 -14.41
CA VAL A 94 -8.53 -3.30 -14.57
C VAL A 94 -9.78 -3.93 -13.95
N ASP A 95 -10.05 -5.19 -14.27
CA ASP A 95 -11.13 -5.94 -13.62
C ASP A 95 -10.79 -6.32 -12.18
N ALA A 96 -11.80 -6.71 -11.39
CA ALA A 96 -11.67 -6.99 -9.97
C ALA A 96 -10.73 -8.18 -9.67
N GLN A 97 -10.70 -9.20 -10.54
CA GLN A 97 -9.82 -10.36 -10.36
C GLN A 97 -8.36 -9.96 -10.59
N THR A 98 -8.10 -9.16 -11.61
CA THR A 98 -6.78 -8.60 -11.90
C THR A 98 -6.32 -7.68 -10.77
N ALA A 99 -7.17 -6.78 -10.29
CA ALA A 99 -6.86 -5.91 -9.15
C ALA A 99 -6.49 -6.70 -7.89
N GLN A 100 -7.25 -7.76 -7.57
CA GLN A 100 -6.97 -8.62 -6.43
C GLN A 100 -5.66 -9.39 -6.61
N GLY A 101 -5.36 -9.85 -7.83
CA GLY A 101 -4.09 -10.49 -8.17
C GLY A 101 -2.90 -9.56 -7.93
N ILE A 102 -2.99 -8.32 -8.41
CA ILE A 102 -1.96 -7.30 -8.20
C ILE A 102 -1.77 -7.03 -6.70
N ALA A 103 -2.87 -6.81 -5.96
CA ALA A 103 -2.81 -6.58 -4.52
C ALA A 103 -2.08 -7.72 -3.79
N ASN A 104 -2.42 -8.98 -4.10
CA ASN A 104 -1.78 -10.15 -3.50
C ASN A 104 -0.28 -10.26 -3.83
N ALA A 105 0.10 -9.94 -5.07
CA ALA A 105 1.50 -9.94 -5.50
C ALA A 105 2.29 -8.84 -4.78
N LEU A 106 1.74 -7.62 -4.69
CA LEU A 106 2.36 -6.53 -3.93
C LEU A 106 2.57 -6.91 -2.47
N MET A 107 1.54 -7.48 -1.83
CA MET A 107 1.63 -7.90 -0.44
C MET A 107 2.75 -8.93 -0.26
N THR A 108 2.75 -9.99 -1.04
CA THR A 108 3.70 -11.11 -0.90
C THR A 108 5.13 -10.73 -1.27
N ASP A 109 5.32 -10.05 -2.41
CA ASP A 109 6.65 -9.92 -3.02
C ASP A 109 7.34 -8.61 -2.66
N LEU A 110 6.57 -7.57 -2.31
CA LEU A 110 7.08 -6.21 -2.14
C LEU A 110 6.86 -5.65 -0.73
N LEU A 111 5.64 -5.70 -0.19
CA LEU A 111 5.27 -4.93 0.99
C LEU A 111 5.54 -5.67 2.30
N VAL A 112 5.54 -7.02 2.32
CA VAL A 112 5.81 -7.85 3.52
C VAL A 112 6.97 -7.34 4.39
N PRO A 113 8.16 -7.02 3.85
CA PRO A 113 9.28 -6.53 4.65
C PRO A 113 9.01 -5.21 5.39
N ALA A 114 8.09 -4.39 4.89
CA ALA A 114 7.74 -3.08 5.46
C ALA A 114 6.39 -3.05 6.17
N MET A 115 5.64 -4.16 6.21
CA MET A 115 4.25 -4.18 6.71
C MET A 115 4.10 -3.69 8.14
N GLY A 116 5.06 -3.96 9.02
CA GLY A 116 5.05 -3.45 10.39
C GLY A 116 5.09 -1.92 10.43
N GLY A 117 5.97 -1.31 9.62
CA GLY A 117 6.07 0.14 9.51
C GLY A 117 4.86 0.76 8.82
N ILE A 118 4.35 0.14 7.74
CA ILE A 118 3.14 0.59 7.05
C ILE A 118 1.95 0.59 8.02
N SER A 119 1.79 -0.47 8.80
CA SER A 119 0.70 -0.56 9.79
C SER A 119 0.80 0.53 10.85
N GLN A 120 2.01 0.85 11.31
CA GLN A 120 2.23 1.94 12.27
C GLN A 120 1.82 3.30 11.69
N LEU A 121 2.30 3.64 10.49
CA LEU A 121 1.94 4.92 9.85
C LEU A 121 0.44 5.02 9.57
N GLN A 122 -0.19 3.92 9.16
CA GLN A 122 -1.62 3.91 8.86
C GLN A 122 -2.51 3.92 10.10
N ALA A 123 -2.05 3.41 11.24
CA ALA A 123 -2.79 3.49 12.49
C ALA A 123 -3.04 4.94 12.92
N GLU A 124 -2.09 5.84 12.64
CA GLU A 124 -2.21 7.26 12.91
C GLU A 124 -3.03 7.97 11.82
N ALA A 125 -2.72 7.73 10.55
CA ALA A 125 -3.34 8.43 9.42
C ALA A 125 -4.79 8.01 9.13
N PHE A 126 -5.16 6.75 9.42
CA PHE A 126 -6.44 6.16 9.01
C PHE A 126 -7.20 5.51 10.17
N LYS A 127 -7.02 6.03 11.40
CA LYS A 127 -7.65 5.50 12.62
C LYS A 127 -9.16 5.25 12.45
N ASP A 128 -9.89 6.23 11.90
CA ASP A 128 -11.34 6.14 11.75
C ASP A 128 -11.76 5.03 10.78
N LYS A 129 -11.05 4.89 9.65
CA LYS A 129 -11.29 3.80 8.69
C LYS A 129 -11.02 2.43 9.30
N ILE A 130 -9.95 2.30 10.10
CA ILE A 130 -9.60 1.06 10.78
C ILE A 130 -10.72 0.66 11.77
N VAL A 131 -11.20 1.60 12.59
CA VAL A 131 -12.30 1.35 13.54
C VAL A 131 -13.57 0.93 12.80
N GLN A 132 -13.96 1.66 11.76
CA GLN A 132 -15.14 1.34 10.95
C GLN A 132 -15.05 -0.07 10.34
N ASN A 133 -13.90 -0.44 9.77
CA ASN A 133 -13.70 -1.75 9.18
C ASN A 133 -13.76 -2.87 10.23
N GLN A 134 -13.21 -2.65 11.43
CA GLN A 134 -13.32 -3.61 12.54
C GLN A 134 -14.78 -3.82 12.97
N GLU A 135 -15.57 -2.75 13.06
CA GLU A 135 -16.99 -2.83 13.39
C GLU A 135 -17.80 -3.60 12.32
N LEU A 136 -17.53 -3.32 11.04
CA LEU A 136 -18.14 -4.04 9.92
C LEU A 136 -17.81 -5.54 9.95
N MET A 137 -16.56 -5.90 10.22
CA MET A 137 -16.14 -7.30 10.37
C MET A 137 -16.82 -7.99 11.56
N GLN A 138 -16.91 -7.32 12.71
CA GLN A 138 -17.61 -7.86 13.88
C GLN A 138 -19.11 -8.07 13.61
N LYS A 139 -19.74 -7.13 12.89
CA LYS A 139 -21.14 -7.25 12.49
C LYS A 139 -21.34 -8.39 11.49
N ALA A 140 -20.47 -8.53 10.50
CA ALA A 140 -20.50 -9.65 9.54
C ALA A 140 -20.34 -11.01 10.23
N ALA A 141 -19.40 -11.14 11.18
CA ALA A 141 -19.17 -12.36 11.94
C ALA A 141 -20.39 -12.77 12.79
N LYS A 142 -21.06 -11.81 13.44
CA LYS A 142 -22.32 -12.03 14.18
C LYS A 142 -23.46 -12.49 13.27
N THR A 143 -23.50 -11.99 12.03
CA THR A 143 -24.55 -12.32 11.05
C THR A 143 -24.30 -13.68 10.39
N ALA A 144 -23.05 -14.12 10.27
CA ALA A 144 -22.65 -15.41 9.70
C ALA A 144 -22.75 -16.60 10.67
N GLY A 145 -23.22 -16.40 11.91
CA GLY A 145 -23.36 -17.48 12.90
C GLY A 145 -22.05 -18.10 13.37
N VAL A 146 -20.90 -17.45 13.11
CA VAL A 146 -19.60 -17.91 13.62
C VAL A 146 -19.57 -17.62 15.12
N PRO A 147 -19.38 -18.62 16.00
CA PRO A 147 -19.29 -18.38 17.43
C PRO A 147 -18.08 -17.50 17.69
N THR A 148 -18.31 -16.24 18.08
CA THR A 148 -17.30 -15.46 18.78
C THR A 148 -16.96 -16.25 20.04
N LYS A 149 -15.78 -16.90 20.08
CA LYS A 149 -15.26 -17.51 21.29
C LYS A 149 -15.25 -16.43 22.38
N ASN A 150 -16.24 -16.48 23.27
CA ASN A 150 -16.23 -15.71 24.50
C ASN A 150 -15.00 -16.16 25.27
N VAL A 151 -14.02 -15.26 25.38
CA VAL A 151 -12.93 -15.42 26.33
C VAL A 151 -13.57 -15.25 27.71
N ILE A 152 -13.93 -16.37 28.34
CA ILE A 152 -14.37 -16.37 29.74
C ILE A 152 -13.14 -15.97 30.56
N ASN A 153 -13.18 -14.79 31.16
CA ASN A 153 -12.21 -14.39 32.18
C ASN A 153 -12.45 -15.25 33.42
N LEU A 154 -11.63 -16.29 33.60
CA LEU A 154 -11.59 -17.17 34.78
C LEU A 154 -10.91 -16.50 35.98
N ARG A 155 -11.19 -15.22 36.25
CA ARG A 155 -10.56 -14.48 37.35
C ARG A 155 -11.44 -14.24 38.58
N ASP A 156 -12.63 -14.83 38.63
CA ASP A 156 -13.49 -14.80 39.82
C ASP A 156 -14.10 -16.19 40.11
N GLN A 157 -13.24 -17.16 40.47
CA GLN A 157 -13.64 -18.35 41.23
C GLN A 157 -12.70 -18.57 42.42
#